data_AF-L8IYC7-F1
#
_entry.id   AF-L8IYC7-F1
#
_cell.length_a   1.000
_cell.length_b   1.000
_cell.length_c   1.000
_cell.angle_alpha   90.00
_cell.angle_beta   90.00
_cell.angle_gamma   90.00
#
_symmetry.space_group_name_H-M   'P 1'
#
loop_
_entity.id
_entity.type
_entity.pdbx_description
1 polymer ?
#
loop_
_entity_poly.entity_id
_entity_poly.type
_entity_poly.pdbx_seq_one_letter_code
_entity_poly.pdbx_strand_id
1 'polypeptide(L)'
;RWLNPLFKIGDEQKLKQDDMYSVLPDDRSQHLGEELQGYWDQEVLRAKTHKQEPSLMKAIVKCYWKSCLVLGIFTFLEEGTRVVQPIFLGKMVSYIENYDPANSAALHEAYGYAAGLSACVLVWAILHHLYFYHMQRVGMRLRVAVCHMIYRK
;
A
#
# COMPACT_ATOMS: atom_id res chain seq x y z
N ARG A 1 -9.14 9.36 -14.03
CA ARG A 1 -10.26 10.18 -13.49
C ARG A 1 -11.55 9.37 -13.58
N TRP A 2 -11.77 8.41 -12.68
CA TRP A 2 -12.96 7.54 -12.69
C TRP A 2 -13.91 7.83 -11.52
N LEU A 3 -13.41 8.47 -10.45
CA LEU A 3 -14.16 8.87 -9.26
C LEU A 3 -14.92 10.19 -9.43
N ASN A 4 -14.48 11.08 -10.33
CA ASN A 4 -15.09 12.41 -10.50
C ASN A 4 -16.60 12.40 -10.75
N PRO A 5 -17.18 11.48 -11.56
CA PRO A 5 -18.63 11.41 -11.74
C PRO A 5 -19.37 11.08 -10.45
N LEU A 6 -18.82 10.18 -9.62
CA LEU A 6 -19.43 9.79 -8.35
C LEU A 6 -19.45 10.96 -7.36
N PHE A 7 -18.36 11.74 -7.31
CA PHE A 7 -18.31 12.94 -6.47
C PHE A 7 -19.32 14.00 -6.90
N LYS A 8 -19.55 14.16 -8.20
CA LYS A 8 -20.57 15.08 -8.70
C LYS A 8 -21.98 14.65 -8.28
N ILE A 9 -22.29 13.36 -8.38
CA ILE A 9 -23.60 12.82 -7.94
C ILE A 9 -23.75 12.99 -6.42
N GLY A 10 -22.68 12.78 -5.64
CA GLY A 10 -22.69 12.94 -4.19
C GLY A 10 -22.83 14.40 -3.73
N ASP A 11 -22.43 15.36 -4.55
CA ASP A 11 -22.63 16.81 -4.32
C ASP A 11 -24.09 17.22 -4.58
N GLU A 12 -24.71 16.66 -5.63
CA GLU A 12 -26.09 16.96 -6.01
C GLU A 12 -27.13 16.21 -5.17
N GLN A 13 -26.83 15.00 -4.70
CA GLN A 13 -27.75 14.17 -3.91
C GLN A 13 -27.03 13.20 -2.96
N LYS A 14 -27.76 12.71 -1.94
CA LYS A 14 -27.26 11.61 -1.10
C LYS A 14 -27.13 10.33 -1.94
N LEU A 15 -25.92 9.77 -1.97
CA LEU A 15 -25.60 8.54 -2.71
C LEU A 15 -26.48 7.37 -2.26
N LYS A 16 -27.09 6.67 -3.21
CA LYS A 16 -27.85 5.43 -3.00
C LYS A 16 -27.02 4.21 -3.37
N GLN A 17 -27.48 3.03 -2.98
CA GLN A 17 -26.78 1.77 -3.26
C GLN A 17 -26.61 1.51 -4.77
N ASP A 18 -27.61 1.91 -5.58
CA ASP A 18 -27.58 1.74 -7.04
C ASP A 18 -26.59 2.67 -7.75
N ASP A 19 -26.18 3.77 -7.10
CA ASP A 19 -25.19 4.72 -7.64
C ASP A 19 -23.74 4.20 -7.45
N MET A 20 -23.55 3.15 -6.66
CA MET A 20 -22.25 2.58 -6.36
C MET A 20 -21.78 1.63 -7.47
N TYR A 21 -20.52 1.78 -7.88
CA TYR A 21 -19.92 0.86 -8.84
C TYR A 21 -19.90 -0.57 -8.30
N SER A 22 -20.16 -1.53 -9.19
CA SER A 22 -19.98 -2.95 -8.89
C SER A 22 -18.52 -3.26 -8.57
N VAL A 23 -18.31 -4.13 -7.59
CA VAL A 23 -16.97 -4.59 -7.19
C VAL A 23 -16.28 -5.27 -8.38
N LEU A 24 -14.97 -5.03 -8.54
CA LEU A 24 -14.17 -5.69 -9.58
C LEU A 24 -14.31 -7.22 -9.46
N PRO A 25 -14.25 -7.98 -10.58
CA PRO A 25 -14.31 -9.43 -10.55
C PRO A 25 -13.32 -10.05 -9.56
N ASP A 26 -12.11 -9.51 -9.51
CA ASP A 26 -11.01 -9.94 -8.65
C ASP A 26 -11.22 -9.61 -7.16
N ASP A 27 -12.10 -8.66 -6.86
CA ASP A 27 -12.41 -8.22 -5.51
C ASP A 27 -13.75 -8.84 -5.01
N ARG A 28 -14.37 -9.73 -5.80
CA ARG A 28 -15.61 -10.41 -5.41
C ARG A 28 -15.36 -11.41 -4.28
N SER A 29 -16.30 -11.43 -3.33
CA SER A 29 -16.26 -12.31 -2.16
C SER A 29 -16.19 -13.79 -2.51
N GLN A 30 -16.87 -14.22 -3.58
CA GLN A 30 -16.84 -15.60 -4.03
C GLN A 30 -15.43 -16.04 -4.44
N HIS A 31 -14.77 -15.26 -5.30
CA HIS A 31 -13.42 -15.60 -5.77
C HIS A 31 -12.40 -15.62 -4.62
N LEU A 32 -12.39 -14.55 -3.81
CA LEU A 32 -11.50 -14.43 -2.65
C LEU A 32 -11.75 -15.51 -1.59
N GLY A 33 -13.02 -15.85 -1.38
CA GLY A 33 -13.43 -16.89 -0.45
C GLY A 33 -13.06 -18.30 -0.93
N GLU A 34 -13.27 -18.61 -2.20
CA GLU A 34 -12.87 -19.89 -2.82
C GLU A 34 -11.35 -20.07 -2.82
N GLU A 35 -10.58 -19.01 -3.10
CA GLU A 35 -9.11 -19.04 -3.05
C GLU A 35 -8.62 -19.38 -1.64
N LEU A 36 -9.08 -18.63 -0.62
CA LEU A 36 -8.70 -18.88 0.78
C LEU A 36 -9.15 -20.27 1.24
N GLN A 37 -10.33 -20.72 0.82
CA GLN A 37 -10.84 -22.04 1.16
C GLN A 37 -10.02 -23.18 0.54
N GLY A 38 -9.55 -23.02 -0.70
CA GLY A 38 -8.62 -23.98 -1.31
C GLY A 38 -7.30 -24.10 -0.52
N TYR A 39 -6.75 -22.99 -0.05
CA TYR A 39 -5.57 -23.01 0.82
C TYR A 39 -5.85 -23.62 2.20
N TRP A 40 -7.04 -23.39 2.75
CA TRP A 40 -7.48 -24.01 4.00
C TRP A 40 -7.61 -25.53 3.87
N ASP A 41 -8.24 -26.04 2.81
CA ASP A 41 -8.42 -27.47 2.58
C ASP A 41 -7.06 -28.18 2.42
N GLN A 42 -6.10 -27.54 1.75
CA GLN A 42 -4.71 -28.02 1.68
C GLN A 42 -4.04 -28.09 3.06
N GLU A 43 -4.22 -27.07 3.90
CA GLU A 43 -3.65 -27.05 5.25
C GLU A 43 -4.31 -28.12 6.15
N VAL A 44 -5.63 -28.34 6.02
CA VAL A 44 -6.34 -29.41 6.73
C VAL A 44 -5.85 -30.80 6.30
N LEU A 45 -5.64 -31.03 5.00
CA LEU A 45 -5.07 -32.29 4.50
C LEU A 45 -3.67 -32.52 5.06
N ARG A 46 -2.81 -31.48 5.02
CA ARG A 46 -1.45 -31.55 5.57
C ARG A 46 -1.46 -31.81 7.08
N ALA A 47 -2.33 -31.14 7.82
CA ALA A 47 -2.50 -31.30 9.26
C ALA A 47 -2.88 -32.75 9.62
N LYS A 48 -3.78 -33.38 8.85
CA LYS A 48 -4.13 -34.80 8.99
C LYS A 48 -2.94 -35.72 8.77
N THR A 49 -2.14 -35.49 7.72
CA THR A 49 -0.95 -36.30 7.43
C THR A 49 0.11 -36.19 8.53
N HIS A 50 0.31 -34.99 9.08
CA HIS A 50 1.32 -34.73 10.10
C HIS A 50 0.82 -34.88 11.55
N LYS A 51 -0.45 -35.30 11.77
CA LYS A 51 -1.11 -35.34 13.09
C LYS A 51 -0.96 -34.03 13.88
N GLN A 52 -1.03 -32.90 13.20
CA GLN A 52 -0.95 -31.57 13.80
C GLN A 52 -2.31 -30.87 13.71
N GLU A 53 -2.52 -29.85 14.54
CA GLU A 53 -3.71 -29.01 14.44
C GLU A 53 -3.61 -28.06 13.24
N PRO A 54 -4.66 -27.95 12.41
CA PRO A 54 -4.67 -27.04 11.26
C PRO A 54 -4.71 -25.58 11.74
N SER A 55 -3.84 -24.73 11.19
CA SER A 55 -3.76 -23.31 11.55
C SER A 55 -4.28 -22.42 10.44
N LEU A 56 -5.36 -21.69 10.71
CA LEU A 56 -5.94 -20.71 9.77
C LEU A 56 -4.94 -19.61 9.40
N MET A 57 -4.12 -19.17 10.37
CA MET A 57 -3.06 -18.20 10.13
C MET A 57 -2.07 -18.68 9.07
N LYS A 58 -1.69 -19.96 9.05
CA LYS A 58 -0.78 -20.50 8.03
C LYS A 58 -1.41 -20.47 6.64
N ALA A 59 -2.69 -20.84 6.52
CA ALA A 59 -3.41 -20.79 5.25
C ALA A 59 -3.52 -19.34 4.72
N ILE A 60 -3.86 -18.39 5.60
CA ILE A 60 -3.92 -16.95 5.28
C ILE A 60 -2.55 -16.44 4.81
N VAL A 61 -1.50 -16.71 5.60
CA VAL A 61 -0.14 -16.28 5.27
C VAL A 61 0.30 -16.84 3.93
N LYS A 62 -0.01 -18.11 3.62
CA LYS A 62 0.34 -18.76 2.36
C LYS A 62 -0.43 -18.20 1.16
N CYS A 63 -1.71 -17.89 1.33
CA CYS A 63 -2.56 -17.28 0.31
C CYS A 63 -2.07 -15.86 -0.04
N TYR A 64 -1.75 -15.05 0.98
CA TYR A 64 -1.37 -13.65 0.80
C TYR A 64 0.15 -13.41 0.80
N TRP A 65 0.98 -14.46 0.80
CA TRP A 65 2.45 -14.35 0.92
C TRP A 65 3.06 -13.47 -0.18
N LYS A 66 2.60 -13.63 -1.43
CA LYS A 66 3.08 -12.84 -2.57
C LYS A 66 2.80 -11.35 -2.37
N SER A 67 1.58 -11.02 -1.96
CA SER A 67 1.18 -9.64 -1.67
C SER A 67 1.96 -9.07 -0.48
N CYS A 68 2.18 -9.88 0.56
CA CYS A 68 2.96 -9.50 1.73
C CYS A 68 4.44 -9.22 1.38
N LEU A 69 5.05 -10.06 0.53
CA LEU A 69 6.42 -9.83 0.05
C LEU A 69 6.54 -8.54 -0.76
N VAL A 70 5.62 -8.32 -1.70
CA VAL A 70 5.61 -7.10 -2.51
C VAL A 70 5.45 -5.88 -1.60
N LEU A 71 4.48 -5.90 -0.69
CA LEU A 71 4.28 -4.84 0.30
C LEU A 71 5.53 -4.61 1.15
N GLY A 72 6.18 -5.66 1.65
CA GLY A 72 7.40 -5.56 2.45
C GLY A 72 8.57 -4.91 1.71
N ILE A 73 8.73 -5.20 0.41
CA ILE A 73 9.73 -4.53 -0.44
C ILE A 73 9.42 -3.03 -0.56
N PHE A 74 8.14 -2.66 -0.77
CA PHE A 74 7.72 -1.26 -0.80
C PHE A 74 7.95 -0.55 0.53
N THR A 75 7.59 -1.18 1.66
CA THR A 75 7.83 -0.63 3.00
C THR A 75 9.32 -0.40 3.26
N PHE A 76 10.17 -1.37 2.88
CA PHE A 76 11.60 -1.24 3.07
C PHE A 76 12.19 -0.08 2.26
N LEU A 77 11.74 0.09 1.01
CA LEU A 77 12.16 1.20 0.17
C LEU A 77 11.71 2.55 0.75
N GLU A 78 10.47 2.62 1.24
CA GLU A 78 9.89 3.81 1.85
C GLU A 78 10.64 4.24 3.11
N GLU A 79 10.88 3.30 4.03
CA GLU A 79 11.64 3.55 5.27
C GLU A 79 13.09 3.93 4.95
N GLY A 80 13.70 3.32 3.92
CA GLY A 80 15.00 3.72 3.41
C GLY A 80 15.04 5.18 2.98
N THR A 81 14.08 5.62 2.18
CA THR A 81 13.98 7.04 1.77
C THR A 81 13.72 7.98 2.94
N ARG A 82 12.95 7.55 3.93
CA ARG A 82 12.63 8.35 5.12
C ARG A 82 13.86 8.61 6.00
N VAL A 83 14.78 7.66 6.10
CA VAL A 83 16.06 7.82 6.82
C VAL A 83 17.03 8.69 6.04
N VAL A 84 17.01 8.61 4.72
CA VAL A 84 17.91 9.39 3.84
C VAL A 84 17.53 10.87 3.81
N GLN A 85 16.24 11.20 3.87
CA GLN A 85 15.71 12.57 3.84
C GLN A 85 16.36 13.55 4.85
N PRO A 86 16.45 13.24 6.16
CA PRO A 86 17.09 14.14 7.14
C PRO A 86 18.61 14.28 6.93
N ILE A 87 19.27 13.28 6.37
CA ILE A 87 20.72 13.36 6.05
C ILE A 87 20.96 14.38 4.94
N PHE A 88 20.13 14.36 3.89
CA PHE A 88 20.19 15.36 2.82
C PHE A 88 19.82 16.75 3.32
N LEU A 89 18.80 16.83 4.18
CA LEU A 89 18.39 18.10 4.77
C LEU A 89 19.50 18.70 5.65
N GLY A 90 20.19 17.88 6.45
CA GLY A 90 21.36 18.30 7.24
C GLY A 90 22.51 18.82 6.38
N LYS A 91 22.80 18.18 5.25
CA LYS A 91 23.81 18.67 4.29
C LYS A 91 23.41 19.99 3.65
N MET A 92 22.13 20.18 3.35
CA MET A 92 21.61 21.42 2.80
C MET A 92 21.71 22.57 3.82
N VAL A 93 21.40 22.32 5.09
CA VAL A 93 21.57 23.32 6.17
C VAL A 93 23.04 23.70 6.33
N SER A 94 23.96 22.73 6.32
CA SER A 94 25.41 22.99 6.41
C SER A 94 25.96 23.79 5.22
N TYR A 95 25.39 23.61 4.02
CA TYR A 95 25.73 24.41 2.84
C TYR A 95 25.27 25.87 2.99
N ILE A 96 24.08 26.09 3.57
CA ILE A 96 23.53 27.43 3.82
C ILE A 96 24.35 28.16 4.90
N GLU A 97 24.82 27.47 5.94
CA GLU A 97 25.65 28.08 7.00
C GLU A 97 27.04 28.53 6.50
N ASN A 98 27.62 27.85 5.52
CA ASN A 98 28.93 28.19 4.94
C ASN A 98 28.81 29.02 3.64
N TYR A 99 27.71 29.74 3.48
CA TYR A 99 27.38 30.49 2.26
C TYR A 99 28.34 31.67 2.03
N ASP A 100 29.08 31.65 0.91
CA ASP A 100 29.95 32.75 0.48
C ASP A 100 29.23 33.63 -0.59
N PRO A 101 28.93 34.91 -0.29
CA PRO A 101 28.17 35.80 -1.16
C PRO A 101 28.90 36.20 -2.46
N ALA A 102 30.19 35.91 -2.63
CA ALA A 102 30.93 36.23 -3.85
C ALA A 102 30.64 35.28 -5.02
N ASN A 103 29.96 34.15 -4.77
CA ASN A 103 29.86 33.05 -5.72
C ASN A 103 28.43 32.92 -6.27
N SER A 104 28.08 33.66 -7.32
CA SER A 104 26.75 33.59 -7.96
C SER A 104 26.36 32.19 -8.46
N ALA A 105 27.34 31.31 -8.70
CA ALA A 105 27.14 29.90 -9.01
C ALA A 105 26.53 29.11 -7.84
N ALA A 106 26.82 29.49 -6.59
CA ALA A 106 26.33 28.82 -5.38
C ALA A 106 24.82 29.03 -5.15
N LEU A 107 24.29 30.19 -5.54
CA LEU A 107 22.84 30.44 -5.50
C LEU A 107 22.06 29.51 -6.43
N HIS A 108 22.59 29.28 -7.64
CA HIS A 108 21.95 28.39 -8.60
C HIS A 108 22.02 26.92 -8.15
N GLU A 109 23.12 26.51 -7.51
CA GLU A 109 23.22 25.20 -6.83
C GLU A 109 22.20 25.05 -5.69
N ALA A 110 22.04 26.06 -4.83
CA ALA A 110 21.08 26.03 -3.73
C ALA A 110 19.63 25.84 -4.21
N TYR A 111 19.22 26.57 -5.26
CA TYR A 111 17.92 26.39 -5.89
C TYR A 111 17.78 25.00 -6.52
N GLY A 112 18.84 24.46 -7.12
CA GLY A 112 18.87 23.09 -7.63
C GLY A 112 18.65 22.05 -6.53
N TYR A 113 19.31 22.20 -5.38
CA TYR A 113 19.10 21.33 -4.21
C TYR A 113 17.69 21.44 -3.65
N ALA A 114 17.13 22.65 -3.54
CA ALA A 114 15.76 22.86 -3.07
C ALA A 114 14.72 22.23 -4.02
N ALA A 115 14.88 22.40 -5.33
CA ALA A 115 14.01 21.79 -6.34
C ALA A 115 14.12 20.25 -6.30
N GLY A 116 15.34 19.71 -6.17
CA GLY A 116 15.59 18.28 -6.01
C GLY A 116 14.93 17.72 -4.75
N LEU A 117 15.06 18.41 -3.62
CA LEU A 117 14.42 18.02 -2.35
C LEU A 117 12.89 18.02 -2.48
N SER A 118 12.32 19.06 -3.09
CA SER A 118 10.88 19.15 -3.34
C SER A 118 10.37 18.01 -4.23
N ALA A 119 11.08 17.71 -5.32
CA ALA A 119 10.76 16.58 -6.19
C ALA A 119 10.85 15.24 -5.45
N CYS A 120 11.88 15.03 -4.63
CA CYS A 120 12.03 13.83 -3.81
C CYS A 120 10.87 13.65 -2.82
N VAL A 121 10.44 14.73 -2.14
CA VAL A 121 9.29 14.70 -1.22
C VAL A 121 8.00 14.32 -1.96
N LEU A 122 7.78 14.89 -3.15
CA LEU A 122 6.60 14.59 -3.96
C LEU A 122 6.58 13.12 -4.40
N VAL A 123 7.72 12.59 -4.86
CA VAL A 123 7.85 11.18 -5.25
C VAL A 123 7.60 10.27 -4.05
N TRP A 124 8.16 10.59 -2.89
CA TRP A 124 7.92 9.85 -1.65
C TRP A 124 6.43 9.86 -1.28
N ALA A 125 5.77 11.01 -1.32
CA ALA A 125 4.35 11.12 -1.00
C ALA A 125 3.46 10.28 -1.94
N ILE A 126 3.77 10.27 -3.24
CA ILE A 126 3.06 9.45 -4.22
C ILE A 126 3.27 7.96 -3.94
N LEU A 127 4.52 7.53 -3.69
CA LEU A 127 4.84 6.15 -3.36
C LEU A 127 4.13 5.70 -2.08
N HIS A 128 4.13 6.54 -1.03
CA HIS A 128 3.45 6.29 0.23
C HIS A 128 1.94 6.10 0.03
N HIS A 129 1.29 6.99 -0.73
CA HIS A 129 -0.14 6.86 -1.02
C HIS A 129 -0.48 5.58 -1.79
N LEU A 130 0.33 5.21 -2.79
CA LEU A 130 0.15 3.95 -3.52
C LEU A 130 0.32 2.74 -2.61
N TYR A 131 1.35 2.73 -1.77
CA TYR A 131 1.59 1.68 -0.79
C TYR A 131 0.42 1.53 0.19
N PHE A 132 -0.04 2.65 0.77
CA PHE A 132 -1.17 2.66 1.69
C PHE A 132 -2.45 2.13 1.03
N TYR A 133 -2.72 2.55 -0.21
CA TYR A 133 -3.85 2.03 -0.99
C TYR A 133 -3.76 0.52 -1.22
N HIS A 134 -2.59 0.02 -1.61
CA HIS A 134 -2.37 -1.42 -1.79
C HIS A 134 -2.53 -2.21 -0.48
N MET A 135 -2.01 -1.69 0.63
CA MET A 135 -2.16 -2.31 1.95
C MET A 135 -3.63 -2.39 2.37
N GLN A 136 -4.38 -1.29 2.24
CA GLN A 136 -5.81 -1.26 2.54
C GLN A 136 -6.58 -2.24 1.65
N ARG A 137 -6.27 -2.31 0.35
CA ARG A 137 -6.91 -3.23 -0.58
C ARG A 137 -6.70 -4.69 -0.19
N VAL A 138 -5.47 -5.07 0.17
CA VAL A 138 -5.17 -6.44 0.65
C VAL A 138 -5.89 -6.74 1.96
N GLY A 139 -5.93 -5.80 2.89
CA GLY A 139 -6.68 -5.95 4.15
C GLY A 139 -8.19 -6.13 3.94
N MET A 140 -8.78 -5.38 3.00
CA MET A 140 -10.19 -5.54 2.62
C MET A 140 -10.46 -6.93 2.03
N ARG A 141 -9.62 -7.38 1.09
CA ARG A 141 -9.72 -8.71 0.48
C ARG A 141 -9.68 -9.82 1.52
N LEU A 142 -8.73 -9.73 2.46
CA LEU A 142 -8.59 -10.69 3.54
C LEU A 142 -9.83 -10.73 4.44
N ARG A 143 -10.35 -9.56 4.84
CA ARG A 143 -11.57 -9.48 5.66
C ARG A 143 -12.76 -10.14 4.96
N VAL A 144 -12.96 -9.84 3.67
CA VAL A 144 -14.05 -10.41 2.87
C VAL A 144 -13.91 -11.93 2.74
N ALA A 145 -12.70 -12.43 2.45
CA ALA A 145 -12.42 -13.86 2.33
C ALA A 145 -12.69 -14.63 3.64
N VAL A 146 -12.25 -14.08 4.78
CA VAL A 146 -12.46 -14.68 6.10
C VAL A 146 -13.95 -14.71 6.45
N CYS A 147 -14.67 -13.60 6.23
CA CYS A 147 -16.12 -13.57 6.44
C CYS A 147 -16.83 -14.62 5.58
N HIS A 148 -16.53 -14.69 4.29
CA HIS A 148 -17.11 -15.70 3.40
C HIS A 148 -16.87 -17.13 3.92
N MET A 149 -15.65 -17.44 4.36
CA MET A 149 -15.30 -18.75 4.90
C MET A 149 -16.04 -19.09 6.20
N ILE A 150 -16.25 -18.10 7.09
CA ILE A 150 -17.02 -18.29 8.33
C ILE A 150 -18.50 -18.56 8.02
N TYR A 151 -19.09 -17.81 7.10
CA TYR A 151 -20.52 -17.93 6.75
C TYR A 151 -20.86 -19.19 5.94
N ARG A 152 -19.88 -19.74 5.21
CA ARG A 152 -20.05 -20.97 4.44
C ARG A 152 -19.87 -22.24 5.29
N LYS A 153 -19.48 -22.08 6.56
CA LYS A 153 -19.28 -23.17 7.53
C LYS A 153 -20.57 -23.45 8.30
#